data_AF-A0A973FR21-F1
#
_entry.id   AF-A0A973FR21-F1
#
_cell.length_a   1.000
_cell.length_b   1.000
_cell.length_c   1.000
_cell.angle_alpha   90.00
_cell.angle_beta   90.00
_cell.angle_gamma   90.00
#
_symmetry.space_group_name_H-M   'P 1'
#
loop_
_entity.id
_entity.type
_entity.pdbx_description
1 polymer ?
#
loop_
_entity_poly.entity_id
_entity_poly.type
_entity_poly.pdbx_seq_one_letter_code
_entity_poly.pdbx_strand_id
1 'polypeptide(L)'
;MFLLFFGAVMAIVGVMAGVYLGSRMIEREGGTPRKPQNKASAQQAEPAPTQPAERRRFWFAPSQQPDQALQFQNWASTRLQNAELREWIAALSKEQVHALAEQLSAFCDNLGFNLEWLTSQRLVSNPKLEPTAVVIVEHYCTACLQATSAQSDFQLFKKALEMLDQPFTREHKLITQRLYADLVRRNIAQPMSPDLMVANEQARQEQISRVLKDVSTTNWVTFMLAFEDAARADEAAKPKTSWNSTLRNPFRPREAAASAEQPAVNLNAQATSNEQGA
;
A
#
# COMPACT_ATOMS: atom_id res chain seq x y z
N MET A 1 -4.42 -9.52 -11.67
CA MET A 1 -4.02 -8.10 -11.67
C MET A 1 -5.11 -7.19 -11.11
N PHE A 2 -6.39 -7.36 -11.48
CA PHE A 2 -7.51 -6.55 -10.97
C PHE A 2 -7.77 -6.60 -9.45
N LEU A 3 -7.48 -7.71 -8.76
CA LEU A 3 -7.70 -7.81 -7.29
C LEU A 3 -6.71 -6.98 -6.46
N LEU A 4 -5.54 -6.63 -6.99
CA LEU A 4 -4.57 -5.78 -6.27
C LEU A 4 -4.95 -4.29 -6.32
N PHE A 5 -5.67 -3.84 -7.36
CA PHE A 5 -6.16 -2.47 -7.46
C PHE A 5 -7.25 -2.15 -6.42
N PHE A 6 -8.08 -3.13 -6.03
CA PHE A 6 -9.14 -2.94 -5.04
C PHE A 6 -8.62 -2.60 -3.64
N GLY A 7 -7.57 -3.28 -3.17
CA GLY A 7 -6.95 -2.99 -1.88
C GLY A 7 -6.25 -1.62 -1.86
N ALA A 8 -5.75 -1.19 -3.01
CA ALA A 8 -4.95 0.01 -3.16
C ALA A 8 -5.81 1.30 -3.16
N VAL A 9 -7.03 1.25 -3.75
CA VAL A 9 -8.02 2.34 -3.67
C VAL A 9 -8.53 2.50 -2.23
N MET A 10 -8.87 1.39 -1.55
CA MET A 10 -9.28 1.42 -0.13
C MET A 10 -8.17 1.94 0.80
N ALA A 11 -6.90 1.65 0.50
CA ALA A 11 -5.77 2.17 1.28
C ALA A 11 -5.61 3.70 1.14
N ILE A 12 -5.82 4.28 -0.05
CA ILE A 12 -5.80 5.74 -0.26
C ILE A 12 -6.97 6.39 0.49
N VAL A 13 -8.16 5.78 0.47
CA VAL A 13 -9.32 6.23 1.26
C VAL A 13 -9.00 6.20 2.77
N GLY A 14 -8.35 5.14 3.24
CA GLY A 14 -7.95 5.00 4.65
C GLY A 14 -6.90 6.02 5.10
N VAL A 15 -5.91 6.32 4.25
CA VAL A 15 -4.85 7.31 4.57
C VAL A 15 -5.40 8.74 4.57
N MET A 16 -6.26 9.11 3.61
CA MET A 16 -6.89 10.44 3.59
C MET A 16 -7.85 10.64 4.77
N ALA A 17 -8.63 9.62 5.15
CA ALA A 17 -9.47 9.68 6.35
C ALA A 17 -8.62 9.74 7.64
N GLY A 18 -7.50 9.00 7.71
CA GLY A 18 -6.59 9.01 8.86
C GLY A 18 -5.88 10.34 9.08
N VAL A 19 -5.43 11.01 8.01
CA VAL A 19 -4.79 12.34 8.08
C VAL A 19 -5.82 13.43 8.46
N TYR A 20 -7.07 13.30 7.99
CA TYR A 20 -8.15 14.24 8.33
C TYR A 20 -8.60 14.10 9.80
N LEU A 21 -8.64 12.87 10.34
CA LEU A 21 -8.93 12.62 11.76
C LEU A 21 -7.77 12.98 12.69
N GLY A 22 -6.52 12.74 12.27
CA GLY A 22 -5.32 13.10 13.03
C GLY A 22 -5.11 14.62 13.17
N SER A 23 -5.35 15.37 12.09
CA SER A 23 -5.21 16.84 12.10
C SER A 23 -6.25 17.51 13.02
N ARG A 24 -7.42 16.91 13.19
CA ARG A 24 -8.47 17.43 14.08
C ARG A 24 -8.24 17.15 15.57
N MET A 25 -7.33 16.23 15.93
CA MET A 25 -6.94 15.99 17.32
C MET A 25 -5.82 16.94 17.78
N ILE A 26 -4.94 17.37 16.88
CA ILE A 26 -3.81 18.26 17.22
C ILE A 26 -4.29 19.69 17.55
N GLU A 27 -5.42 20.14 17.01
CA GLU A 27 -6.02 21.44 17.38
C GLU A 27 -6.68 21.45 18.77
N ARG A 28 -6.83 20.30 19.45
CA ARG A 28 -7.40 20.23 20.81
C ARG A 28 -6.37 20.30 21.94
N GLU A 29 -5.08 20.17 21.66
CA GLU A 29 -4.04 20.19 22.69
C GLU A 29 -3.37 21.56 22.90
N GLY A 30 -3.74 22.59 22.14
CA GLY A 30 -3.31 23.98 22.35
C GLY A 30 -4.02 24.73 23.50
N GLY A 31 -4.68 24.00 24.41
CA GLY A 31 -5.42 24.56 25.54
C GLY A 31 -4.50 24.89 26.72
N THR A 32 -4.18 26.17 26.89
CA THR A 32 -3.53 26.82 28.04
C THR A 32 -3.80 26.11 29.38
N PRO A 33 -2.77 25.83 30.22
CA PRO A 33 -2.93 25.16 31.50
C PRO A 33 -3.76 26.03 32.46
N ARG A 34 -5.01 25.63 32.69
CA ARG A 34 -5.93 26.28 33.62
C ARG A 34 -5.48 25.96 35.06
N LYS A 35 -5.10 27.00 35.81
CA LYS A 35 -4.75 26.93 37.24
C LYS A 35 -5.83 26.16 38.03
N PRO A 36 -5.45 25.31 39.01
CA PRO A 36 -6.41 24.64 39.88
C PRO A 36 -7.03 25.66 40.83
N GLN A 37 -8.27 26.06 40.55
CA GLN A 37 -9.06 26.89 41.43
C GLN A 37 -9.81 26.00 42.42
N ASN A 38 -9.22 25.88 43.60
CA ASN A 38 -9.80 25.31 44.79
C ASN A 38 -10.99 26.17 45.25
N LYS A 39 -12.22 25.66 45.14
CA LYS A 39 -13.37 26.10 45.94
C LYS A 39 -14.27 24.92 46.24
N ALA A 40 -14.18 24.47 47.49
CA ALA A 40 -15.25 23.78 48.18
C ALA A 40 -16.49 24.69 48.23
N SER A 41 -17.60 24.22 47.68
CA SER A 41 -18.95 24.59 48.10
C SER A 41 -19.84 23.38 47.87
N ALA A 42 -20.21 22.75 48.98
CA ALA A 42 -21.32 21.82 49.05
C ALA A 42 -22.61 22.61 48.77
N GLN A 43 -23.37 22.20 47.75
CA GLN A 43 -24.76 22.60 47.63
C GLN A 43 -25.56 21.51 46.90
N GLN A 44 -26.30 20.79 47.74
CA GLN A 44 -27.63 20.23 47.54
C GLN A 44 -28.00 19.76 46.14
N ALA A 45 -28.03 18.43 46.02
CA ALA A 45 -28.67 17.69 44.95
C ALA A 45 -30.19 17.94 44.93
N GLU A 46 -30.66 18.57 43.86
CA GLU A 46 -32.05 18.54 43.44
C GLU A 46 -32.17 17.43 42.37
N PRO A 47 -33.06 16.43 42.55
CA PRO A 47 -33.17 15.30 41.64
C PRO A 47 -33.83 15.73 40.33
N ALA A 48 -33.01 16.01 39.32
CA ALA A 48 -33.48 16.20 37.96
C ALA A 48 -34.17 14.91 37.46
N PRO A 49 -35.34 15.00 36.80
CA PRO A 49 -36.05 13.84 36.30
C PRO A 49 -35.19 13.12 35.27
N THR A 50 -34.85 11.87 35.60
CA THR A 50 -34.16 10.90 34.77
C THR A 50 -34.99 10.64 33.51
N GLN A 51 -34.84 11.48 32.49
CA GLN A 51 -35.32 11.16 31.16
C GLN A 51 -34.49 9.96 30.69
N PRO A 52 -35.12 8.81 30.40
CA PRO A 52 -34.39 7.64 29.93
C PRO A 52 -33.64 8.05 28.67
N ALA A 53 -32.32 7.83 28.67
CA ALA A 53 -31.45 8.04 27.53
C ALA A 53 -32.07 7.35 26.33
N GLU A 54 -32.79 8.14 25.54
CA GLU A 54 -33.45 7.72 24.32
C GLU A 54 -32.30 7.30 23.43
N ARG A 55 -32.08 5.98 23.38
CA ARG A 55 -31.11 5.33 22.52
C ARG A 55 -31.53 5.73 21.12
N ARG A 56 -30.98 6.85 20.64
CA ARG A 56 -30.93 7.23 19.24
C ARG A 56 -30.13 6.14 18.56
N ARG A 57 -30.83 5.02 18.32
CA ARG A 57 -30.51 4.08 17.27
C ARG A 57 -30.58 4.96 16.02
N PHE A 58 -29.44 5.54 15.66
CA PHE A 58 -29.17 5.98 14.30
C PHE A 58 -29.28 4.71 13.47
N TRP A 59 -30.52 4.34 13.17
CA TRP A 59 -30.84 3.45 12.08
C TRP A 59 -30.27 4.19 10.88
N PHE A 60 -29.14 3.71 10.39
CA PHE A 60 -28.72 3.95 9.03
C PHE A 60 -29.89 3.48 8.17
N ALA A 61 -30.85 4.38 7.92
CA ALA A 61 -31.81 4.19 6.87
C ALA A 61 -30.94 3.88 5.65
N PRO A 62 -31.20 2.77 4.93
CA PRO A 62 -30.50 2.49 3.68
C PRO A 62 -30.82 3.67 2.77
N SER A 63 -29.91 4.64 2.79
CA SER A 63 -30.06 5.92 2.12
C SER A 63 -30.15 5.62 0.64
N GLN A 64 -30.84 6.47 -0.09
CA GLN A 64 -30.99 6.43 -1.56
C GLN A 64 -29.65 6.58 -2.32
N GLN A 65 -28.51 6.30 -1.67
CA GLN A 65 -27.15 6.31 -2.16
C GLN A 65 -26.85 5.46 -3.41
N PRO A 66 -27.45 4.26 -3.65
CA PRO A 66 -27.12 3.53 -4.87
C PRO A 66 -27.54 4.27 -6.14
N ASP A 67 -28.55 5.15 -6.06
CA ASP A 67 -29.01 5.94 -7.19
C ASP A 67 -28.04 7.11 -7.49
N GLN A 68 -27.49 7.76 -6.46
CA GLN A 68 -26.58 8.90 -6.63
C GLN A 68 -25.31 8.53 -7.41
N ALA A 69 -24.75 7.34 -7.16
CA ALA A 69 -23.56 6.85 -7.86
C ALA A 69 -23.80 6.64 -9.36
N LEU A 70 -24.96 6.07 -9.72
CA LEU A 70 -25.36 5.87 -11.12
C LEU A 70 -25.68 7.19 -11.81
N GLN A 71 -26.37 8.11 -11.12
CA GLN A 71 -26.64 9.45 -11.62
C GLN A 71 -25.34 10.21 -11.88
N PHE A 72 -24.37 10.11 -10.98
CA PHE A 72 -23.03 10.67 -11.17
C PHE A 72 -22.34 10.07 -12.40
N GLN A 73 -22.33 8.75 -12.56
CA GLN A 73 -21.70 8.10 -13.72
C GLN A 73 -22.35 8.53 -15.04
N ASN A 74 -23.68 8.59 -15.09
CA ASN A 74 -24.43 9.06 -16.25
C ASN A 74 -24.15 10.53 -16.56
N TRP A 75 -24.13 11.38 -15.52
CA TRP A 75 -23.75 12.79 -15.64
C TRP A 75 -22.31 12.95 -16.15
N ALA A 76 -21.36 12.19 -15.59
CA ALA A 76 -19.95 12.27 -15.95
C ALA A 76 -19.71 11.92 -17.43
N SER A 77 -20.37 10.87 -17.93
CA SER A 77 -20.24 10.46 -19.34
C SER A 77 -20.72 11.52 -20.35
N THR A 78 -21.65 12.38 -19.94
CA THR A 78 -22.26 13.40 -20.81
C THR A 78 -21.68 14.80 -20.63
N ARG A 79 -21.26 15.17 -19.42
CA ARG A 79 -20.88 16.54 -19.07
C ARG A 79 -19.38 16.80 -18.97
N LEU A 80 -18.55 15.78 -18.71
CA LEU A 80 -17.10 15.96 -18.61
C LEU A 80 -16.47 16.09 -20.00
N GLN A 81 -15.56 17.05 -20.15
CA GLN A 81 -14.91 17.31 -21.44
C GLN A 81 -13.75 16.35 -21.69
N ASN A 82 -13.01 15.98 -20.64
CA ASN A 82 -11.90 15.05 -20.74
C ASN A 82 -12.36 13.62 -21.09
N ALA A 83 -11.99 13.13 -22.27
CA ALA A 83 -12.34 11.79 -22.75
C ALA A 83 -11.70 10.66 -21.93
N GLU A 84 -10.44 10.80 -21.55
CA GLU A 84 -9.70 9.82 -20.73
C GLU A 84 -10.38 9.66 -19.37
N LEU A 85 -10.79 10.78 -18.77
CA LEU A 85 -11.49 10.77 -17.49
C LEU A 85 -12.84 10.05 -17.56
N ARG A 86 -13.60 10.26 -18.64
CA ARG A 86 -14.88 9.57 -18.86
C ARG A 86 -14.69 8.07 -19.03
N GLU A 87 -13.70 7.67 -19.81
CA GLU A 87 -13.36 6.25 -20.00
C GLU A 87 -12.94 5.61 -18.68
N TRP A 88 -12.11 6.28 -17.89
CA TRP A 88 -11.71 5.81 -16.57
C TRP A 88 -12.92 5.62 -15.64
N ILE A 89 -13.80 6.61 -15.52
CA ILE A 89 -15.02 6.51 -14.70
C ILE A 89 -15.95 5.38 -15.21
N ALA A 90 -16.04 5.19 -16.52
CA ALA A 90 -16.84 4.11 -17.11
C ALA A 90 -16.25 2.71 -16.84
N ALA A 91 -14.93 2.60 -16.72
CA ALA A 91 -14.23 1.36 -16.42
C ALA A 91 -14.27 0.96 -14.94
N LEU A 92 -14.66 1.88 -14.04
CA LEU A 92 -14.80 1.58 -12.61
C LEU A 92 -15.94 0.59 -12.35
N SER A 93 -15.70 -0.35 -11.42
CA SER A 93 -16.75 -1.22 -10.89
C SER A 93 -17.81 -0.41 -10.11
N LYS A 94 -19.01 -0.98 -9.93
CA LYS A 94 -20.10 -0.32 -9.20
C LYS A 94 -19.69 0.13 -7.79
N GLU A 95 -18.93 -0.70 -7.08
CA GLU A 95 -18.42 -0.39 -5.74
C GLU A 95 -17.44 0.79 -5.76
N GLN A 96 -16.56 0.85 -6.76
CA GLN A 96 -15.61 1.94 -6.92
C GLN A 96 -16.29 3.26 -7.31
N VAL A 97 -17.29 3.21 -8.20
CA VAL A 97 -18.09 4.38 -8.56
C VAL A 97 -18.85 4.90 -7.34
N HIS A 98 -19.41 4.02 -6.52
CA HIS A 98 -20.09 4.41 -5.28
C HIS A 98 -19.13 5.10 -4.31
N ALA A 99 -17.96 4.50 -4.05
CA ALA A 99 -16.95 5.09 -3.17
C ALA A 99 -16.47 6.46 -3.69
N LEU A 100 -16.25 6.58 -5.00
CA LEU A 100 -15.87 7.85 -5.64
C LEU A 100 -16.97 8.91 -5.48
N ALA A 101 -18.23 8.55 -5.73
CA ALA A 101 -19.37 9.46 -5.62
C ALA A 101 -19.59 9.93 -4.17
N GLU A 102 -19.43 9.06 -3.19
CA GLU A 102 -19.53 9.39 -1.77
C GLU A 102 -18.44 10.38 -1.35
N GLN A 103 -17.18 10.12 -1.73
CA GLN A 103 -16.06 11.01 -1.46
C GLN A 103 -16.22 12.37 -2.15
N LEU A 104 -16.65 12.35 -3.42
CA LEU A 104 -16.90 13.56 -4.18
C LEU A 104 -18.05 14.36 -3.56
N SER A 105 -19.12 13.71 -3.10
CA SER A 105 -20.22 14.38 -2.40
C SER A 105 -19.71 15.07 -1.15
N ALA A 106 -18.93 14.38 -0.31
CA ALA A 106 -18.34 14.96 0.88
C ALA A 106 -17.39 16.13 0.56
N PHE A 107 -16.60 16.03 -0.52
CA PHE A 107 -15.74 17.11 -1.00
C PHE A 107 -16.55 18.34 -1.43
N CYS A 108 -17.63 18.15 -2.20
CA CYS A 108 -18.53 19.23 -2.61
C CYS A 108 -19.21 19.87 -1.39
N ASP A 109 -19.72 19.06 -0.45
CA ASP A 109 -20.39 19.55 0.76
C ASP A 109 -19.44 20.43 1.60
N ASN A 110 -18.15 20.06 1.70
CA ASN A 110 -17.13 20.88 2.36
C ASN A 110 -16.86 22.22 1.66
N LEU A 111 -17.06 22.29 0.34
CA LEU A 111 -16.98 23.52 -0.44
C LEU A 111 -18.28 24.35 -0.41
N GLY A 112 -19.32 23.83 0.24
CA GLY A 112 -20.60 24.53 0.42
C GLY A 112 -21.60 24.34 -0.73
N PHE A 113 -21.46 23.28 -1.54
CA PHE A 113 -22.46 22.93 -2.55
C PHE A 113 -22.67 21.41 -2.62
N ASN A 114 -23.86 20.96 -3.06
CA ASN A 114 -24.17 19.54 -3.09
C ASN A 114 -23.95 18.94 -4.49
N LEU A 115 -23.36 17.74 -4.57
CA LEU A 115 -23.16 17.01 -5.83
C LEU A 115 -24.48 16.75 -6.57
N GLU A 116 -25.57 16.49 -5.83
CA GLU A 116 -26.91 16.30 -6.39
C GLU A 116 -27.36 17.52 -7.21
N TRP A 117 -26.94 18.74 -6.86
CA TRP A 117 -27.34 19.94 -7.61
C TRP A 117 -26.80 19.94 -9.05
N LEU A 118 -25.66 19.29 -9.28
CA LEU A 118 -25.09 19.07 -10.62
C LEU A 118 -25.81 17.94 -11.34
N THR A 119 -25.97 16.78 -10.69
CA THR A 119 -26.54 15.58 -11.34
C THR A 119 -28.03 15.74 -11.65
N SER A 120 -28.77 16.44 -10.79
CA SER A 120 -30.19 16.75 -10.97
C SER A 120 -30.47 18.04 -11.76
N GLN A 121 -29.43 18.66 -12.34
CA GLN A 121 -29.54 19.87 -13.17
C GLN A 121 -30.14 21.10 -12.46
N ARG A 122 -30.12 21.16 -11.11
CA ARG A 122 -30.61 22.32 -10.36
C ARG A 122 -29.79 23.58 -10.60
N LEU A 123 -28.52 23.44 -10.99
CA LEU A 123 -27.64 24.57 -11.30
C LEU A 123 -27.88 25.21 -12.67
N VAL A 124 -28.71 24.63 -13.54
CA VAL A 124 -29.00 25.18 -14.89
C VAL A 124 -29.60 26.59 -14.82
N SER A 125 -30.29 26.92 -13.73
CA SER A 125 -30.83 28.26 -13.51
C SER A 125 -29.76 29.33 -13.23
N ASN A 126 -28.52 28.93 -12.93
CA ASN A 126 -27.42 29.85 -12.65
C ASN A 126 -26.21 29.58 -13.58
N PRO A 127 -26.16 30.24 -14.76
CA PRO A 127 -25.18 29.94 -15.80
C PRO A 127 -23.74 30.29 -15.41
N LYS A 128 -23.53 31.01 -14.30
CA LYS A 128 -22.19 31.29 -13.76
C LYS A 128 -21.70 30.17 -12.85
N LEU A 129 -22.59 29.55 -12.08
CA LEU A 129 -22.19 28.55 -11.07
C LEU A 129 -22.04 27.15 -11.65
N GLU A 130 -22.88 26.76 -12.62
CA GLU A 130 -22.80 25.41 -13.21
C GLU A 130 -21.41 25.12 -13.81
N PRO A 131 -20.81 25.97 -14.66
CA PRO A 131 -19.50 25.70 -15.24
C PRO A 131 -18.41 25.61 -14.18
N THR A 132 -18.45 26.48 -13.16
CA THR A 132 -17.48 26.44 -12.05
C THR A 132 -17.57 25.14 -11.27
N ALA A 133 -18.79 24.69 -10.95
CA ALA A 133 -18.99 23.44 -10.23
C ALA A 133 -18.57 22.21 -11.06
N VAL A 134 -18.83 22.21 -12.38
CA VAL A 134 -18.34 21.18 -13.30
C VAL A 134 -16.80 21.11 -13.28
N VAL A 135 -16.13 22.27 -13.39
CA VAL A 135 -14.66 22.35 -13.38
C VAL A 135 -14.07 21.85 -12.07
N ILE A 136 -14.69 22.18 -10.92
CA ILE A 136 -14.25 21.68 -9.61
C ILE A 136 -14.34 20.15 -9.54
N VAL A 137 -15.46 19.57 -9.98
CA VAL A 137 -15.64 18.11 -10.02
C VAL A 137 -14.64 17.46 -10.98
N GLU A 138 -14.44 18.04 -12.16
CA GLU A 138 -13.49 17.54 -13.15
C GLU A 138 -12.05 17.55 -12.60
N HIS A 139 -11.64 18.60 -11.91
CA HIS A 139 -10.33 18.66 -11.26
C HIS A 139 -10.15 17.62 -10.16
N TYR A 140 -11.17 17.42 -9.32
CA TYR A 140 -11.15 16.39 -8.29
C TYR A 140 -10.97 14.99 -8.91
N CYS A 141 -11.82 14.64 -9.89
CA CYS A 141 -11.74 13.33 -10.54
C CYS A 141 -10.42 13.15 -11.31
N THR A 142 -9.90 14.22 -11.95
CA THR A 142 -8.59 14.19 -12.61
C THR A 142 -7.47 13.91 -11.61
N ALA A 143 -7.50 14.54 -10.43
CA ALA A 143 -6.52 14.29 -9.38
C ALA A 143 -6.58 12.83 -8.88
N CYS A 144 -7.79 12.27 -8.73
CA CYS A 144 -7.95 10.85 -8.41
C CYS A 144 -7.36 9.93 -9.48
N LEU A 145 -7.64 10.20 -10.76
CA LEU A 145 -7.07 9.45 -11.89
C LEU A 145 -5.54 9.47 -11.84
N GLN A 146 -4.94 10.65 -11.71
CA GLN A 146 -3.48 10.80 -11.62
C GLN A 146 -2.89 10.08 -10.40
N ALA A 147 -3.56 10.15 -9.25
CA ALA A 147 -3.12 9.43 -8.05
C ALA A 147 -3.16 7.91 -8.26
N THR A 148 -4.18 7.39 -8.94
CA THR A 148 -4.27 5.95 -9.25
C THR A 148 -3.23 5.49 -10.26
N SER A 149 -2.91 6.30 -11.27
CA SER A 149 -1.89 5.96 -12.26
C SER A 149 -0.48 6.02 -11.67
N ALA A 150 -0.20 6.99 -10.79
CA ALA A 150 1.09 7.11 -10.10
C ALA A 150 1.29 6.09 -8.96
N GLN A 151 0.23 5.39 -8.54
CA GLN A 151 0.30 4.51 -7.37
C GLN A 151 1.31 3.37 -7.54
N SER A 152 1.36 2.74 -8.71
CA SER A 152 2.35 1.68 -9.00
C SER A 152 3.77 2.21 -8.87
N ASP A 153 4.00 3.44 -9.31
CA ASP A 153 5.31 4.07 -9.36
C ASP A 153 5.78 4.41 -7.94
N PHE A 154 4.89 4.92 -7.09
CA PHE A 154 5.20 5.13 -5.66
C PHE A 154 5.49 3.82 -4.93
N GLN A 155 4.78 2.73 -5.25
CA GLN A 155 5.06 1.41 -4.67
C GLN A 155 6.41 0.88 -5.13
N LEU A 156 6.75 1.04 -6.41
CA LEU A 156 8.05 0.66 -6.94
C LEU A 156 9.18 1.50 -6.32
N PHE A 157 8.98 2.82 -6.22
CA PHE A 157 9.89 3.75 -5.56
C PHE A 157 10.16 3.34 -4.10
N LYS A 158 9.09 3.02 -3.35
CA LYS A 158 9.23 2.56 -1.96
C LYS A 158 10.06 1.28 -1.86
N LYS A 159 9.80 0.29 -2.72
CA LYS A 159 10.59 -0.94 -2.79
C LYS A 159 12.05 -0.69 -3.14
N ALA A 160 12.31 0.27 -4.03
CA ALA A 160 13.67 0.65 -4.40
C ALA A 160 14.42 1.25 -3.19
N LEU A 161 13.76 2.12 -2.41
CA LEU A 161 14.33 2.67 -1.17
C LEU A 161 14.59 1.58 -0.12
N GLU A 162 13.61 0.70 0.13
CA GLU A 162 13.76 -0.43 1.06
C GLU A 162 14.95 -1.34 0.66
N MET A 163 15.15 -1.55 -0.64
CA MET A 163 16.30 -2.28 -1.17
C MET A 163 17.62 -1.52 -0.99
N LEU A 164 17.66 -0.21 -1.25
CA LEU A 164 18.87 0.60 -1.06
C LEU A 164 19.31 0.68 0.40
N ASP A 165 18.36 0.66 1.33
CA ASP A 165 18.64 0.60 2.78
C ASP A 165 19.18 -0.77 3.18
N GLN A 166 18.63 -1.85 2.64
CA GLN A 166 19.02 -3.22 2.97
C GLN A 166 19.16 -4.12 1.72
N PRO A 167 20.25 -3.98 0.95
CA PRO A 167 20.38 -4.61 -0.37
C PRO A 167 20.65 -6.12 -0.31
N PHE A 168 21.10 -6.64 0.83
CA PHE A 168 21.49 -8.05 1.00
C PHE A 168 20.61 -8.83 1.98
N THR A 169 19.38 -8.36 2.22
CA THR A 169 18.37 -9.21 2.87
C THR A 169 18.08 -10.43 1.99
N ARG A 170 17.55 -11.50 2.60
CA ARG A 170 17.18 -12.72 1.88
C ARG A 170 16.26 -12.43 0.69
N GLU A 171 15.38 -11.45 0.83
CA GLU A 171 14.41 -11.03 -0.19
C GLU A 171 15.06 -10.21 -1.31
N HIS A 172 16.00 -9.32 -0.98
CA HIS A 172 16.59 -8.38 -1.93
C HIS A 172 17.85 -8.90 -2.63
N LYS A 173 18.53 -9.90 -2.06
CA LYS A 173 19.85 -10.38 -2.55
C LYS A 173 19.87 -10.66 -4.06
N LEU A 174 18.87 -11.36 -4.60
CA LEU A 174 18.82 -11.70 -6.02
C LEU A 174 18.57 -10.47 -6.91
N ILE A 175 17.66 -9.59 -6.49
CA ILE A 175 17.35 -8.35 -7.21
C ILE A 175 18.59 -7.45 -7.24
N THR A 176 19.26 -7.26 -6.10
CA THR A 176 20.49 -6.47 -5.97
C THR A 176 21.60 -6.97 -6.89
N GLN A 177 21.84 -8.28 -6.91
CA GLN A 177 22.87 -8.88 -7.77
C GLN A 177 22.55 -8.68 -9.26
N ARG A 178 21.29 -8.86 -9.66
CA ARG A 178 20.84 -8.63 -11.05
C ARG A 178 20.93 -7.17 -11.43
N LEU A 179 20.49 -6.27 -10.55
CA LEU A 179 20.56 -4.84 -10.75
C LEU A 179 22.00 -4.39 -10.97
N TYR A 180 22.92 -4.81 -10.09
CA TYR A 180 24.34 -4.49 -10.26
C TYR A 180 24.90 -5.02 -11.57
N ALA A 181 24.63 -6.28 -11.92
CA ALA A 181 25.05 -6.85 -13.19
C ALA A 181 24.49 -6.09 -14.41
N ASP A 182 23.25 -5.62 -14.34
CA ASP A 182 22.63 -4.85 -15.42
C ASP A 182 23.23 -3.43 -15.53
N LEU A 183 23.50 -2.77 -14.40
CA LEU A 183 24.18 -1.48 -14.38
C LEU A 183 25.60 -1.57 -14.95
N VAL A 184 26.33 -2.66 -14.66
CA VAL A 184 27.64 -2.92 -15.26
C VAL A 184 27.51 -3.16 -16.77
N ARG A 185 26.52 -3.95 -17.21
CA ARG A 185 26.26 -4.22 -18.64
C ARG A 185 25.95 -2.94 -19.42
N ARG A 186 25.21 -2.01 -18.82
CA ARG A 186 24.89 -0.70 -19.39
C ARG A 186 26.04 0.31 -19.31
N ASN A 187 27.21 -0.08 -18.79
CA ASN A 187 28.38 0.77 -18.55
C ASN A 187 28.11 1.96 -17.60
N ILE A 188 27.14 1.82 -16.70
CA ILE A 188 26.81 2.84 -15.69
C ILE A 188 27.63 2.62 -14.43
N ALA A 189 27.77 1.36 -14.02
CA ALA A 189 28.58 0.94 -12.89
C ALA A 189 29.90 0.34 -13.36
N GLN A 190 30.96 0.55 -12.59
CA GLN A 190 32.25 -0.11 -12.85
C GLN A 190 32.15 -1.61 -12.50
N PRO A 191 32.70 -2.50 -13.35
CA PRO A 191 32.78 -3.92 -13.03
C PRO A 191 33.64 -4.11 -11.77
N MET A 192 33.32 -5.14 -11.00
CA MET A 192 34.04 -5.46 -9.76
C MET A 192 35.51 -5.77 -10.07
N SER A 193 36.44 -5.12 -9.35
CA SER A 193 37.88 -5.38 -9.51
C SER A 193 38.23 -6.83 -9.17
N PRO A 194 39.21 -7.46 -9.85
CA PRO A 194 39.64 -8.84 -9.58
C PRO A 194 39.97 -9.12 -8.10
N ASP A 195 40.61 -8.17 -7.41
CA ASP A 195 40.96 -8.31 -6.00
C ASP A 195 39.71 -8.45 -5.10
N LEU A 196 38.65 -7.70 -5.42
CA LEU A 196 37.36 -7.80 -4.73
C LEU A 196 36.62 -9.11 -5.06
N MET A 197 36.86 -9.72 -6.22
CA MET A 197 36.30 -11.02 -6.52
C MET A 197 36.86 -12.12 -5.61
N VAL A 198 38.14 -12.01 -5.23
CA VAL A 198 38.81 -12.93 -4.30
C VAL A 198 38.60 -12.54 -2.82
N ALA A 199 38.15 -11.31 -2.55
CA ALA A 199 37.85 -10.84 -1.20
C ALA A 199 36.70 -11.62 -0.53
N ASN A 200 36.48 -11.35 0.76
CA ASN A 200 35.35 -11.92 1.48
C ASN A 200 34.00 -11.40 0.92
N GLU A 201 32.92 -12.15 1.15
CA GLU A 201 31.59 -11.79 0.65
C GLU A 201 31.10 -10.45 1.19
N GLN A 202 31.45 -10.10 2.43
CA GLN A 202 31.05 -8.84 3.04
C GLN A 202 31.65 -7.64 2.30
N ALA A 203 32.94 -7.67 1.95
CA ALA A 203 33.60 -6.60 1.20
C ALA A 203 32.99 -6.41 -0.20
N ARG A 204 32.63 -7.53 -0.86
CA ARG A 204 31.90 -7.48 -2.14
C ARG A 204 30.54 -6.79 -1.99
N GLN A 205 29.79 -7.18 -0.97
CA GLN A 205 28.48 -6.61 -0.68
C GLN A 205 28.58 -5.11 -0.38
N GLU A 206 29.51 -4.70 0.48
CA GLU A 206 29.75 -3.29 0.79
C GLU A 206 30.13 -2.46 -0.45
N GLN A 207 30.93 -3.01 -1.36
CA GLN A 207 31.25 -2.33 -2.63
C GLN A 207 29.99 -2.18 -3.50
N ILE A 208 29.21 -3.24 -3.68
CA ILE A 208 27.98 -3.19 -4.48
C ILE A 208 27.00 -2.18 -3.87
N SER A 209 26.80 -2.19 -2.55
CA SER A 209 25.95 -1.22 -1.86
C SER A 209 26.39 0.22 -2.13
N ARG A 210 27.70 0.49 -2.06
CA ARG A 210 28.25 1.82 -2.35
C ARG A 210 27.98 2.24 -3.79
N VAL A 211 28.22 1.35 -4.76
CA VAL A 211 27.96 1.62 -6.18
C VAL A 211 26.48 1.86 -6.43
N LEU A 212 25.58 1.06 -5.86
CA LEU A 212 24.14 1.26 -6.05
C LEU A 212 23.64 2.59 -5.48
N LYS A 213 24.15 3.00 -4.31
CA LYS A 213 23.85 4.30 -3.71
C LYS A 213 24.39 5.46 -4.55
N ASP A 214 25.61 5.33 -5.07
CA ASP A 214 26.22 6.36 -5.93
C ASP A 214 25.47 6.53 -7.26
N VAL A 215 25.08 5.43 -7.90
CA VAL A 215 24.29 5.45 -9.13
C VAL A 215 22.90 6.03 -8.87
N SER A 216 22.27 5.72 -7.74
CA SER A 216 20.95 6.25 -7.43
C SER A 216 20.98 7.76 -7.14
N THR A 217 22.04 8.28 -6.54
CA THR A 217 22.22 9.74 -6.35
C THR A 217 22.58 10.47 -7.64
N THR A 218 23.36 9.83 -8.52
CA THR A 218 23.87 10.48 -9.75
C THR A 218 22.86 10.43 -10.90
N ASN A 219 22.17 9.30 -11.08
CA ASN A 219 21.23 9.11 -12.18
C ASN A 219 20.04 8.23 -11.75
N TRP A 220 19.13 8.85 -10.99
CA TRP A 220 17.94 8.19 -10.45
C TRP A 220 17.06 7.53 -11.52
N VAL A 221 16.87 8.20 -12.67
CA VAL A 221 16.02 7.68 -13.77
C VAL A 221 16.57 6.36 -14.30
N THR A 222 17.87 6.32 -14.57
CA THR A 222 18.49 5.10 -15.12
C THR A 222 18.56 3.98 -14.10
N PHE A 223 18.79 4.33 -12.83
CA PHE A 223 18.70 3.39 -11.71
C PHE A 223 17.31 2.75 -11.63
N MET A 224 16.24 3.56 -11.66
CA MET A 224 14.87 3.05 -11.56
C MET A 224 14.48 2.16 -12.73
N LEU A 225 14.89 2.50 -13.96
CA LEU A 225 14.67 1.63 -15.12
C LEU A 225 15.34 0.26 -14.95
N ALA A 226 16.61 0.24 -14.52
CA ALA A 226 17.32 -1.02 -14.27
C ALA A 226 16.72 -1.80 -13.09
N PHE A 227 16.25 -1.10 -12.05
CA PHE A 227 15.59 -1.71 -10.90
C PHE A 227 14.25 -2.35 -11.28
N GLU A 228 13.43 -1.66 -12.08
CA GLU A 228 12.16 -2.20 -12.56
C GLU A 228 12.37 -3.48 -13.38
N ASP A 229 13.35 -3.47 -14.30
CA ASP A 229 13.71 -4.64 -15.10
C ASP A 229 14.18 -5.81 -14.23
N ALA A 230 15.03 -5.54 -13.23
CA ALA A 230 15.51 -6.54 -12.29
C ALA A 230 14.38 -7.12 -11.42
N ALA A 231 13.47 -6.28 -10.93
CA ALA A 231 12.31 -6.68 -10.13
C ALA A 231 11.33 -7.52 -10.96
N ARG A 232 11.07 -7.14 -12.21
CA ARG A 232 10.20 -7.89 -13.14
C ARG A 232 10.77 -9.29 -13.42
N ALA A 233 12.09 -9.39 -13.62
CA ALA A 233 12.76 -10.66 -13.82
C ALA A 233 12.75 -11.55 -12.56
N ASP A 234 12.78 -10.96 -11.36
CA ASP A 234 12.69 -11.70 -10.10
C ASP A 234 11.30 -12.29 -9.89
N GLU A 235 10.25 -11.49 -10.11
CA GLU A 235 8.86 -11.96 -10.06
C GLU A 235 8.59 -13.07 -11.09
N ALA A 236 9.20 -13.00 -12.28
CA ALA A 236 9.11 -14.06 -13.28
C ALA A 236 9.85 -15.35 -12.89
N ALA A 237 10.92 -15.24 -12.10
CA ALA A 237 11.73 -16.37 -11.67
C ALA A 237 11.20 -17.08 -10.43
N LYS A 238 10.40 -16.39 -9.59
CA LYS A 238 9.72 -17.00 -8.45
C LYS A 238 8.80 -18.10 -8.99
N PRO A 239 9.02 -19.38 -8.61
CA PRO A 239 8.11 -20.44 -9.04
C PRO A 239 6.73 -20.03 -8.59
N LYS A 240 5.75 -20.04 -9.50
CA LYS A 240 4.35 -19.78 -9.15
C LYS A 240 4.05 -20.72 -8.00
N THR A 241 3.98 -20.17 -6.78
CA THR A 241 3.66 -20.93 -5.57
C THR A 241 2.24 -21.40 -5.79
N SER A 242 2.10 -22.54 -6.45
CA SER A 242 0.81 -23.09 -6.78
C SER A 242 0.16 -23.34 -5.44
N TRP A 243 -1.10 -22.94 -5.31
CA TRP A 243 -1.88 -23.05 -4.09
C TRP A 243 -1.79 -24.44 -3.42
N ASN A 244 -1.44 -25.47 -4.19
CA ASN A 244 -1.23 -26.85 -3.73
C ASN A 244 -0.03 -27.03 -2.77
N SER A 245 0.96 -26.13 -2.74
CA SER A 245 2.09 -26.25 -1.79
C SER A 245 1.79 -25.67 -0.41
N THR A 246 0.90 -24.68 -0.32
CA THR A 246 0.45 -24.08 0.96
C THR A 246 -0.73 -24.86 1.56
N LEU A 247 -1.43 -25.68 0.78
CA LEU A 247 -2.36 -26.70 1.27
C LEU A 247 -1.63 -27.97 1.78
N ARG A 248 -0.38 -27.85 2.25
CA ARG A 248 0.15 -28.83 3.22
C ARG A 248 -0.67 -28.70 4.49
N ASN A 249 -1.70 -29.54 4.53
CA ASN A 249 -2.68 -29.70 5.59
C ASN A 249 -2.01 -29.59 6.97
N PRO A 250 -2.23 -28.52 7.76
CA PRO A 250 -1.70 -28.41 9.12
C PRO A 250 -2.29 -29.49 10.04
N PHE A 251 -3.31 -30.22 9.57
CA PHE A 251 -3.91 -31.38 10.23
C PHE A 251 -3.40 -32.72 9.72
N ARG A 252 -2.29 -32.78 8.95
CA ARG A 252 -1.64 -34.08 8.75
C ARG A 252 -1.19 -34.54 10.14
N PRO A 253 -1.78 -35.61 10.70
CA PRO A 253 -1.40 -36.07 12.02
C PRO A 253 0.09 -36.29 11.99
N ARG A 254 0.78 -35.81 13.02
CA ARG A 254 2.15 -36.21 13.32
C ARG A 254 2.09 -37.73 13.45
N GLU A 255 2.35 -38.44 12.36
CA GLU A 255 2.59 -39.88 12.40
C GLU A 255 3.61 -40.04 13.50
N ALA A 256 3.16 -40.67 14.59
CA ALA A 256 4.01 -41.00 15.69
C ALA A 256 5.24 -41.64 15.06
N ALA A 257 6.40 -41.03 15.31
CA ALA A 257 7.66 -41.69 15.08
C ALA A 257 7.60 -42.96 15.93
N ALA A 258 7.10 -44.03 15.32
CA ALA A 258 7.26 -45.36 15.81
C ALA A 258 8.78 -45.56 15.75
N SER A 259 9.39 -45.36 16.91
CA SER A 259 10.71 -45.83 17.25
C SER A 259 10.79 -47.30 16.84
N ALA A 260 11.24 -47.55 15.61
CA ALA A 260 11.80 -48.83 15.24
C ALA A 260 13.18 -48.86 15.91
N GLU A 261 13.13 -49.27 17.17
CA GLU A 261 14.24 -49.73 17.98
C GLU A 261 15.02 -50.76 17.16
N GLN A 262 16.10 -50.32 16.50
CA GLN A 262 17.06 -51.23 15.91
C GLN A 262 17.85 -51.86 17.05
N PRO A 263 17.79 -53.20 17.23
CA PRO A 263 18.56 -53.85 18.27
C PRO A 263 20.05 -53.72 17.97
N ALA A 264 20.78 -53.28 18.99
CA ALA A 264 22.22 -53.30 19.05
C ALA A 264 22.72 -54.75 18.87
N VAL A 265 23.33 -55.06 17.73
CA VAL A 265 24.26 -56.19 17.61
C VAL A 265 25.66 -55.62 17.78
N ASN A 266 26.15 -55.80 19.00
CA ASN A 266 27.51 -55.58 19.43
C ASN A 266 28.34 -56.86 19.18
N LEU A 267 29.68 -56.72 19.16
CA LEU A 267 30.75 -57.75 19.03
C LEU A 267 31.05 -58.19 17.58
N ASN A 268 32.28 -58.26 17.09
CA ASN A 268 33.60 -58.40 17.72
C ASN A 268 34.66 -57.85 16.73
N ALA A 269 35.61 -57.03 17.18
CA ALA A 269 37.01 -57.41 17.38
C ALA A 269 37.68 -58.16 16.21
N GLN A 270 38.55 -57.46 15.46
CA GLN A 270 39.85 -58.01 15.08
C GLN A 270 40.84 -56.91 14.68
N ALA A 271 41.90 -56.84 15.48
CA ALA A 271 43.14 -56.13 15.22
C ALA A 271 44.04 -57.00 14.32
N THR A 272 44.71 -56.38 13.35
CA THR A 272 46.06 -56.71 12.82
C THR A 272 46.42 -55.55 11.89
N SER A 273 47.36 -54.67 12.23
CA SER A 273 48.81 -54.80 11.95
C SER A 273 49.10 -55.22 10.51
N ASN A 274 49.62 -54.29 9.70
CA ASN A 274 50.75 -54.47 8.78
C ASN A 274 51.14 -53.08 8.24
N GLU A 275 52.29 -52.54 8.61
CA GLU A 275 53.60 -52.78 7.99
C GLU A 275 53.72 -52.24 6.55
N GLN A 276 54.49 -51.14 6.45
CA GLN A 276 55.62 -50.91 5.54
C GLN A 276 55.45 -51.18 4.03
N GLY A 277 55.85 -50.18 3.23
CA GLY A 277 56.39 -50.45 1.89
C GLY A 277 56.55 -49.24 0.98
N ALA A 278 57.76 -48.66 1.01
CA ALA A 278 58.46 -47.89 -0.02
C ALA A 278 57.93 -46.49 -0.43
#